data_AF-A0A842I1E3-F1
#
_entry.id   AF-A0A842I1E3-F1
#
_cell.length_a   1.000
_cell.length_b   1.000
_cell.length_c   1.000
_cell.angle_alpha   90.00
_cell.angle_beta   90.00
_cell.angle_gamma   90.00
#
_symmetry.space_group_name_H-M   'P 1'
#
loop_
_entity.id
_entity.type
_entity.pdbx_description
1 polymer ?
#
loop_
_entity_poly.entity_id
_entity_poly.type
_entity_poly.pdbx_seq_one_letter_code
_entity_poly.pdbx_strand_id
1 'polypeptide(L)'
;MRKFAVATSLIVMGASLTACGVFSGSRDRPDEFLVSRSAPLVIPPDFALTPPRPGEPAARGADSSTQALQAMFGGPAPRSASENALLQAADPENARPGIRSNVGDPETQAVDYGQTTRDIVNAPEGDAPEATVSTPQ
;
A
#
# COMPACT_ATOMS: atom_id res chain seq x y z
N MET A 1 47.96 64.62 26.20
CA MET A 1 47.15 63.38 26.29
C MET A 1 45.83 63.45 25.52
N ARG A 2 45.04 64.55 25.57
CA ARG A 2 43.74 64.66 24.86
C ARG A 2 43.83 64.56 23.32
N LYS A 3 44.89 65.10 22.71
CA LYS A 3 45.10 65.06 21.24
C LYS A 3 45.37 63.64 20.72
N PHE A 4 46.08 62.81 21.50
CA PHE A 4 46.32 61.41 21.18
C PHE A 4 45.05 60.56 21.32
N ALA A 5 44.21 60.84 22.33
CA ALA A 5 42.92 60.16 22.50
C ALA A 5 41.95 60.44 21.33
N VAL A 6 41.96 61.66 20.79
CA VAL A 6 41.14 62.02 19.62
C VAL A 6 41.66 61.34 18.35
N ALA A 7 42.99 61.29 18.16
CA ALA A 7 43.59 60.62 17.01
C ALA A 7 43.34 59.11 17.01
N THR A 8 43.43 58.44 18.16
CA THR A 8 43.14 57.00 18.27
C THR A 8 41.66 56.69 18.03
N SER A 9 40.75 57.54 18.51
CA SER A 9 39.31 57.40 18.26
C SER A 9 38.98 57.48 16.77
N LEU A 10 39.57 58.44 16.06
CA LEU A 10 39.36 58.65 14.63
C LEU A 10 39.91 57.49 13.77
N ILE A 11 41.05 56.91 14.17
CA ILE A 11 41.63 55.76 13.48
C ILE A 11 40.79 54.49 13.70
N VAL A 12 40.31 54.26 14.93
CA VAL A 12 39.45 53.11 15.24
C VAL A 12 38.11 53.23 14.52
N MET A 13 37.53 54.43 14.45
CA MET A 13 36.32 54.69 13.67
C MET A 13 36.55 54.51 12.17
N GLY A 14 37.67 54.99 11.63
CA GLY A 14 38.01 54.79 10.21
C GLY A 14 38.22 53.32 9.84
N ALA A 15 38.84 52.54 10.73
CA ALA A 15 39.08 51.11 10.53
C ALA A 15 37.80 50.25 10.65
N SER A 16 36.82 50.66 11.46
CA SER A 16 35.57 49.92 11.58
C SER A 16 34.66 50.07 10.35
N LEU A 17 34.74 51.19 9.62
CA LEU A 17 33.98 51.37 8.36
C LEU A 17 34.51 50.54 7.19
N THR A 18 35.81 50.22 7.15
CA THR A 18 36.40 49.41 6.06
C THR A 18 36.31 47.90 6.30
N ALA A 19 35.97 47.47 7.52
CA ALA A 19 35.86 46.05 7.88
C ALA A 19 34.74 45.30 7.12
N CYS A 20 33.63 45.96 6.78
CA CYS A 20 32.53 45.31 6.05
C CYS A 20 32.82 45.02 4.56
N GLY A 21 33.90 45.55 4.00
CA GLY A 21 34.30 45.27 2.60
C GLY A 21 35.27 44.10 2.46
N VAL A 22 36.13 43.87 3.45
CA VAL A 22 37.21 42.85 3.39
C VAL A 22 36.68 41.44 3.66
N PHE A 23 35.57 41.30 4.39
CA PHE A 23 34.87 40.02 4.57
C PHE A 23 33.87 39.68 3.45
N SER A 24 33.84 40.45 2.36
CA SER A 24 33.10 40.07 1.14
C SER A 24 33.81 39.00 0.32
N GLY A 25 34.65 38.19 0.98
CA GLY A 25 35.33 37.03 0.43
C GLY A 25 34.33 36.19 -0.35
N SER A 26 34.67 35.96 -1.61
CA SER A 26 34.10 35.01 -2.57
C SER A 26 32.91 34.25 -2.00
N ARG A 27 31.71 34.83 -2.10
CA ARG A 27 30.49 34.06 -1.86
C ARG A 27 30.53 32.91 -2.85
N ASP A 28 30.79 31.71 -2.35
CA ASP A 28 30.64 30.47 -3.09
C ASP A 28 29.17 30.41 -3.47
N ARG A 29 28.84 30.94 -4.65
CA ARG A 29 27.47 30.94 -5.15
C ARG A 29 27.17 29.48 -5.45
N PRO A 30 26.03 28.93 -4.99
CA PRO A 30 25.67 27.55 -5.28
C PRO A 30 25.75 27.34 -6.79
N ASP A 31 26.60 26.41 -7.22
CA ASP A 31 26.81 26.13 -8.64
C ASP A 31 25.55 25.46 -9.20
N GLU A 32 24.75 26.25 -9.90
CA GLU A 32 23.51 25.85 -10.57
C GLU A 32 23.73 24.85 -11.73
N PHE A 33 24.98 24.60 -12.12
CA PHE A 33 25.37 23.59 -13.10
C PHE A 33 26.03 22.36 -12.47
N LEU A 34 26.03 22.26 -11.15
CA LEU A 34 26.55 21.08 -10.46
C LEU A 34 25.63 19.89 -10.68
N VAL A 35 25.97 19.06 -11.67
CA VAL A 35 25.22 17.86 -12.03
C VAL A 35 25.39 16.81 -10.93
N SER A 36 24.36 16.67 -10.09
CA SER A 36 24.26 15.54 -9.17
C SER A 36 23.95 14.25 -9.94
N ARG A 37 24.48 13.11 -9.49
CA ARG A 37 24.23 11.82 -10.13
C ARG A 37 22.79 11.39 -9.80
N SER A 38 21.97 11.22 -10.82
CA SER A 38 20.65 10.59 -10.68
C SER A 38 20.81 9.16 -10.19
N ALA A 39 19.89 8.71 -9.34
CA ALA A 39 19.81 7.31 -8.94
C ALA A 39 19.64 6.43 -10.20
N PRO A 40 20.28 5.25 -10.27
CA PRO A 40 20.18 4.38 -11.44
C PRO A 40 18.72 3.99 -11.68
N LEU A 41 18.25 4.11 -12.93
CA LEU A 41 16.92 3.64 -13.32
C LEU A 41 16.91 2.12 -13.29
N VAL A 42 16.29 1.57 -12.25
CA VAL A 42 16.00 0.13 -12.17
C VAL A 42 14.72 -0.11 -12.95
N ILE A 43 14.83 -0.82 -14.07
CA ILE A 43 13.66 -1.36 -14.77
C ILE A 43 13.04 -2.40 -13.84
N PRO A 44 11.77 -2.22 -13.42
CA PRO A 44 11.08 -3.23 -12.62
C PRO A 44 11.09 -4.57 -13.34
N PRO A 45 11.10 -5.71 -12.63
CA PRO A 45 10.97 -7.00 -13.29
C PRO A 45 9.70 -7.00 -14.13
N ASP A 46 9.81 -7.41 -15.40
CA ASP A 46 8.66 -7.65 -16.26
C ASP A 46 7.85 -8.79 -15.64
N PHE A 47 6.76 -8.43 -14.96
CA PHE A 47 5.75 -9.40 -14.59
C PHE A 47 5.00 -9.75 -15.87
N ALA A 48 5.45 -10.79 -16.56
CA ALA A 48 4.73 -11.44 -17.66
C ALA A 48 3.47 -12.14 -17.12
N LEU A 49 2.60 -11.38 -16.46
CA LEU A 49 1.27 -11.83 -16.08
C LEU A 49 0.53 -12.03 -17.39
N THR A 50 0.30 -13.29 -17.73
CA THR A 50 -0.58 -13.64 -18.83
C THR A 50 -1.97 -13.13 -18.44
N PRO A 51 -2.57 -12.20 -19.21
CA PRO A 51 -3.91 -11.75 -18.91
C PRO A 51 -4.85 -12.96 -18.86
N PRO A 52 -5.80 -13.01 -17.91
CA PRO A 52 -6.79 -14.08 -17.89
C PRO A 52 -7.51 -14.12 -19.24
N ARG A 53 -7.85 -15.33 -19.72
CA ARG A 53 -8.55 -15.49 -20.99
C ARG A 53 -9.89 -14.75 -20.94
N PRO A 54 -10.33 -14.11 -22.03
CA PRO A 54 -11.65 -13.49 -22.07
C PRO A 54 -12.74 -14.50 -21.70
N GLY A 55 -13.53 -14.21 -20.66
CA GLY A 55 -14.61 -15.09 -20.17
C GLY A 55 -14.21 -16.04 -19.04
N GLU A 56 -12.93 -16.15 -18.69
CA GLU A 56 -12.47 -16.90 -17.52
C GLU A 56 -12.89 -16.14 -16.24
N PRO A 57 -13.56 -16.80 -15.26
CA PRO A 57 -13.93 -16.14 -14.02
C PRO A 57 -12.66 -15.65 -13.30
N ALA A 58 -12.62 -14.35 -13.00
CA ALA A 58 -11.51 -13.74 -12.29
C ALA A 58 -11.71 -13.91 -10.78
N ALA A 59 -10.68 -14.40 -10.09
CA ALA A 59 -10.66 -14.34 -8.62
C ALA A 59 -10.74 -12.87 -8.19
N ARG A 60 -11.83 -12.50 -7.51
CA ARG A 60 -11.92 -11.20 -6.87
C ARG A 60 -10.97 -11.23 -5.67
N GLY A 61 -9.91 -10.44 -5.74
CA GLY A 61 -9.01 -10.23 -4.61
C GLY A 61 -9.80 -9.80 -3.37
N ALA A 62 -9.35 -10.22 -2.19
CA ALA A 62 -9.97 -9.82 -0.94
C ALA A 62 -10.02 -8.30 -0.85
N ASP A 63 -11.19 -7.75 -0.56
CA ASP A 63 -11.40 -6.31 -0.47
C ASP A 63 -10.45 -5.69 0.58
N SER A 64 -9.67 -4.69 0.16
CA SER A 64 -8.71 -4.00 1.03
C SER A 64 -9.38 -3.37 2.24
N SER A 65 -10.63 -2.94 2.12
CA SER A 65 -11.38 -2.38 3.25
C SER A 65 -11.65 -3.45 4.31
N THR A 66 -12.00 -4.66 3.88
CA THR A 66 -12.25 -5.82 4.75
C THR A 66 -10.96 -6.30 5.41
N GLN A 67 -9.84 -6.32 4.68
CA GLN A 67 -8.53 -6.64 5.24
C GLN A 67 -8.10 -5.63 6.32
N ALA A 68 -8.32 -4.34 6.09
CA ALA A 68 -8.04 -3.30 7.06
C ALA A 68 -8.89 -3.46 8.33
N LEU A 69 -10.20 -3.73 8.19
CA LEU A 69 -11.09 -4.00 9.32
C LEU A 69 -10.63 -5.22 10.13
N GLN A 70 -10.20 -6.29 9.44
CA GLN A 70 -9.70 -7.49 10.09
C GLN A 70 -8.39 -7.23 10.86
N ALA A 71 -7.52 -6.37 10.33
CA ALA A 71 -6.30 -5.94 11.02
C ALA A 71 -6.60 -5.03 12.24
N MET A 72 -7.64 -4.20 12.15
CA MET A 72 -8.02 -3.25 13.23
C MET A 72 -8.77 -3.93 14.38
N PHE A 73 -9.71 -4.83 14.08
CA PHE A 73 -10.61 -5.42 15.07
C PHE A 73 -10.23 -6.84 15.49
N GLY A 74 -9.18 -7.39 14.88
CA GLY A 74 -8.84 -8.79 15.02
C GLY A 74 -9.67 -9.67 14.09
N GLY A 75 -9.07 -10.80 13.71
CA GLY A 75 -9.70 -11.78 12.85
C GLY A 75 -10.91 -12.47 13.47
N PRO A 76 -11.42 -13.53 12.81
CA PRO A 76 -12.51 -14.35 13.35
C PRO A 76 -12.13 -14.87 14.73
N ALA A 77 -13.10 -14.95 15.63
CA ALA A 77 -12.88 -15.52 16.95
C ALA A 77 -12.25 -16.92 16.83
N PRO A 78 -11.30 -17.28 17.73
CA PRO A 78 -10.69 -18.60 17.70
C PRO A 78 -11.75 -19.68 17.83
N ARG A 79 -11.66 -20.68 16.97
CA ARG A 79 -12.59 -21.82 16.92
C ARG A 79 -12.52 -22.60 18.23
N SER A 80 -13.65 -23.18 18.64
CA SER A 80 -13.71 -24.00 19.87
C SER A 80 -12.81 -25.24 19.78
N ALA A 81 -12.41 -25.80 20.93
CA ALA A 81 -11.56 -26.99 20.97
C ALA A 81 -12.20 -28.20 20.26
N SER A 82 -13.51 -28.39 20.41
CA SER A 82 -14.25 -29.47 19.74
C SER A 82 -14.31 -29.25 18.22
N GLU A 83 -14.49 -28.02 17.76
CA GLU A 83 -14.48 -27.71 16.33
C GLU A 83 -13.09 -27.93 15.73
N ASN A 84 -12.03 -27.51 16.40
CA ASN A 84 -10.67 -27.79 15.96
C ASN A 84 -10.39 -29.30 15.90
N ALA A 85 -10.87 -30.07 16.88
CA ALA A 85 -10.72 -31.53 16.87
C ALA A 85 -11.44 -32.18 15.67
N LEU A 86 -12.65 -31.72 15.34
CA LEU A 86 -13.39 -32.18 14.16
C LEU A 86 -12.69 -31.79 12.86
N LEU A 87 -12.19 -30.57 12.76
CA LEU A 87 -11.43 -30.12 11.59
C LEU A 87 -10.16 -30.96 11.42
N GLN A 88 -9.43 -31.21 12.51
CA GLN A 88 -8.20 -32.00 12.47
C GLN A 88 -8.47 -33.45 12.07
N ALA A 89 -9.59 -34.03 12.51
CA ALA A 89 -10.06 -35.34 12.04
C ALA A 89 -10.50 -35.33 10.55
N ALA A 90 -10.96 -34.18 10.04
CA ALA A 90 -11.33 -33.97 8.65
C ALA A 90 -10.12 -33.68 7.73
N ASP A 91 -8.91 -33.64 8.27
CA ASP A 91 -7.64 -33.52 7.54
C ASP A 91 -7.59 -32.34 6.54
N PRO A 92 -7.51 -31.10 7.04
CA PRO A 92 -7.57 -29.90 6.21
C PRO A 92 -6.33 -29.74 5.32
N GLU A 93 -5.22 -30.39 5.65
CA GLU A 93 -3.97 -30.35 4.88
C GLU A 93 -4.12 -31.09 3.53
N ASN A 94 -4.96 -32.13 3.50
CA ASN A 94 -5.29 -32.85 2.27
C ASN A 94 -6.48 -32.27 1.52
N ALA A 95 -7.14 -31.24 2.06
CA ALA A 95 -8.20 -30.54 1.36
C ALA A 95 -7.62 -29.71 0.21
N ARG A 96 -7.82 -30.18 -1.03
CA ARG A 96 -7.40 -29.42 -2.21
C ARG A 96 -8.09 -28.04 -2.21
N PRO A 97 -7.34 -26.93 -2.34
CA PRO A 97 -7.93 -25.61 -2.53
C PRO A 97 -8.88 -25.65 -3.73
N GLY A 98 -10.15 -25.26 -3.52
CA GLY A 98 -11.18 -25.37 -4.55
C GLY A 98 -11.73 -26.78 -4.79
N ILE A 99 -11.58 -27.75 -3.86
CA ILE A 99 -12.24 -29.06 -4.02
C ILE A 99 -13.76 -28.91 -4.23
N ARG A 100 -14.39 -27.90 -3.62
CA ARG A 100 -15.82 -27.58 -3.83
C ARG A 100 -16.13 -27.07 -5.24
N SER A 101 -15.13 -26.54 -5.92
CA SER A 101 -15.16 -26.08 -7.32
C SER A 101 -14.92 -27.24 -8.29
N ASN A 102 -14.06 -28.19 -7.92
CA ASN A 102 -13.58 -29.29 -8.77
C ASN A 102 -14.32 -30.62 -8.57
N VAL A 103 -15.21 -30.72 -7.56
CA VAL A 103 -16.04 -31.93 -7.31
C VAL A 103 -17.13 -32.11 -8.37
N GLY A 104 -17.39 -31.09 -9.20
CA GLY A 104 -18.21 -31.19 -10.40
C GLY A 104 -17.45 -31.69 -11.64
N ASP A 105 -17.77 -31.10 -12.78
CA ASP A 105 -17.10 -31.37 -14.08
C ASP A 105 -15.68 -30.75 -14.08
N PRO A 106 -14.60 -31.51 -14.38
CA PRO A 106 -13.23 -31.00 -14.42
C PRO A 106 -13.00 -29.88 -15.45
N GLU A 107 -13.88 -29.70 -16.44
CA GLU A 107 -13.83 -28.58 -17.39
C GLU A 107 -14.46 -27.29 -16.83
N THR A 108 -15.17 -27.37 -15.69
CA THR A 108 -15.78 -26.19 -15.06
C THR A 108 -14.75 -25.46 -14.20
N GLN A 109 -14.35 -24.28 -14.65
CA GLN A 109 -13.53 -23.36 -13.88
C GLN A 109 -14.38 -22.73 -12.78
N ALA A 110 -14.13 -23.08 -11.52
CA ALA A 110 -14.83 -22.46 -10.40
C ALA A 110 -13.88 -21.68 -9.49
N VAL A 111 -14.31 -20.47 -9.14
CA VAL A 111 -13.53 -19.42 -8.49
C VAL A 111 -14.05 -19.18 -7.08
N ASP A 112 -13.12 -19.05 -6.13
CA ASP A 112 -13.45 -18.72 -4.76
C ASP A 112 -13.73 -17.22 -4.62
N TYR A 113 -14.98 -16.89 -4.28
CA TYR A 113 -15.43 -15.52 -3.99
C TYR A 113 -15.46 -15.23 -2.48
N GLY A 114 -14.94 -16.12 -1.63
CA GLY A 114 -14.68 -15.89 -0.22
C GLY A 114 -15.90 -15.35 0.55
N GLN A 115 -15.77 -14.13 1.06
CA GLN A 115 -16.83 -13.48 1.85
C GLN A 115 -18.11 -13.25 1.05
N THR A 116 -18.03 -12.86 -0.22
CA THR A 116 -19.25 -12.66 -1.03
C THR A 116 -20.10 -13.92 -1.16
N THR A 117 -19.49 -15.11 -1.22
CA THR A 117 -20.26 -16.37 -1.16
C THR A 117 -20.93 -16.56 0.19
N ARG A 118 -20.25 -16.23 1.29
CA ARG A 118 -20.83 -16.32 2.64
C ARG A 118 -21.96 -15.33 2.84
N ASP A 119 -21.82 -14.11 2.33
CA ASP A 119 -22.84 -13.07 2.42
C ASP A 119 -24.11 -13.48 1.66
N ILE A 120 -23.96 -14.07 0.46
CA ILE A 120 -25.08 -14.61 -0.31
C ILE A 120 -25.77 -15.77 0.43
N VAL A 121 -25.00 -16.71 0.99
CA VAL A 121 -25.55 -17.88 1.70
C VAL A 121 -26.29 -17.47 2.98
N ASN A 122 -25.81 -16.43 3.65
CA ASN A 122 -26.42 -15.93 4.88
C ASN A 122 -27.49 -14.86 4.64
N ALA A 123 -27.70 -14.42 3.39
CA ALA A 123 -28.69 -13.42 3.06
C ALA A 123 -30.11 -13.96 3.32
N PRO A 124 -31.01 -13.19 3.96
CA PRO A 124 -32.41 -13.55 4.07
C PRO A 124 -33.03 -13.75 2.69
N GLU A 125 -33.94 -14.71 2.57
CA GLU A 125 -34.73 -14.91 1.35
C GLU A 125 -35.64 -13.68 1.13
N GLY A 126 -35.47 -13.00 0.00
CA GLY A 126 -36.28 -11.84 -0.36
C GLY A 126 -35.85 -11.23 -1.69
N ASP A 127 -36.82 -10.68 -2.41
CA ASP A 127 -36.54 -9.95 -3.65
C ASP A 127 -35.78 -8.66 -3.31
N ALA A 128 -34.59 -8.50 -3.89
CA ALA A 128 -33.92 -7.21 -3.87
C ALA A 128 -34.69 -6.25 -4.81
N PRO A 129 -34.79 -4.95 -4.49
CA PRO A 129 -35.39 -3.96 -5.38
C PRO A 129 -34.79 -3.99 -6.80
N GLU A 130 -33.54 -4.40 -6.93
CA GLU A 130 -32.78 -4.45 -8.16
C GLU A 130 -32.95 -5.74 -8.98
N ALA A 131 -33.57 -6.81 -8.44
CA ALA A 131 -33.74 -8.07 -9.16
C ALA A 131 -34.97 -8.88 -8.71
N THR A 132 -35.96 -9.01 -9.59
CA THR A 132 -37.09 -9.93 -9.47
C THR A 132 -36.98 -11.01 -10.55
N VAL A 133 -37.12 -12.29 -10.17
CA VAL A 133 -37.18 -13.42 -11.10
C VAL A 133 -38.58 -14.00 -11.06
N SER A 134 -39.26 -14.02 -12.21
CA SER A 134 -40.52 -14.73 -12.40
C SER A 134 -40.27 -16.00 -13.19
N THR A 135 -40.80 -17.14 -12.73
CA THR A 135 -40.76 -18.39 -13.49
C THR A 135 -41.80 -18.32 -14.63
N PRO A 136 -41.41 -18.65 -15.89
CA PRO A 136 -42.38 -18.76 -16.96
C PRO A 136 -43.33 -19.92 -16.66
N GLN A 137 -44.64 -19.62 -16.71
CA GLN A 137 -45.72 -20.62 -16.61
C GLN A 137 -45.78 -21.46 -17.89
#